data_AF-A0AAW8LVJ1-F1
#
_entry.id   AF-A0AAW8LVJ1-F1
#
_cell.length_a   1.000
_cell.length_b   1.000
_cell.length_c   1.000
_cell.angle_alpha   90.00
_cell.angle_beta   90.00
_cell.angle_gamma   90.00
#
_symmetry.space_group_name_H-M   'P 1'
#
loop_
_entity.id
_entity.type
_entity.pdbx_description
1 polymer ?
#
loop_
_entity_poly.entity_id
_entity_poly.type
_entity_poly.pdbx_seq_one_letter_code
_entity_poly.pdbx_strand_id
1 'polypeptide(L)' 'MSKIYVAAEGCAIPGGWPEGGRPVDPLSRQHRRMIETGDLVEKEQPAETPAEPVKPSRKD' A
#
# COMPACT_ATOMS: atom_id res chain seq x y z
N MET A 1 7.79 11.35 -10.86
CA MET A 1 6.47 10.78 -10.55
C MET A 1 6.65 9.70 -9.51
N SER A 2 6.26 9.96 -8.26
CA SER A 2 6.37 8.96 -7.19
C SER A 2 5.18 8.01 -7.28
N LYS A 3 5.38 6.87 -7.95
CA LYS A 3 4.40 5.78 -8.02
C LYS A 3 4.24 5.19 -6.62
N ILE A 4 3.01 5.19 -6.12
CA ILE A 4 2.68 4.58 -4.84
C ILE A 4 2.03 3.24 -5.11
N TYR A 5 2.36 2.26 -4.27
CA TYR A 5 1.82 0.92 -4.38
C TYR A 5 1.01 0.63 -3.13
N VAL A 6 -0.15 0.02 -3.31
CA VAL A 6 -1.02 -0.49 -2.25
C VAL A 6 -1.02 -2.01 -2.29
N ALA A 7 -1.39 -2.64 -1.18
CA ALA A 7 -1.72 -4.07 -1.22
C ALA A 7 -2.91 -4.28 -2.17
N ALA A 8 -2.86 -5.35 -2.96
CA ALA A 8 -4.01 -5.79 -3.72
C ALA A 8 -5.21 -6.06 -2.81
N GLU A 9 -6.41 -5.84 -3.33
CA GLU A 9 -7.64 -6.08 -2.58
C GLU A 9 -7.73 -7.55 -2.18
N GLY A 10 -7.92 -7.84 -0.89
CA GLY A 10 -7.90 -9.20 -0.36
C GLY A 10 -6.51 -9.81 -0.15
N CYS A 11 -5.43 -9.05 -0.40
CA CYS A 11 -4.06 -9.50 -0.19
C CYS A 11 -3.51 -9.00 1.15
N ALA A 12 -3.23 -9.93 2.06
CA ALA A 12 -2.69 -9.61 3.39
C ALA A 12 -1.16 -9.68 3.36
N ILE A 13 -0.52 -8.54 3.10
CA ILE A 13 0.95 -8.45 3.10
C ILE A 13 1.48 -8.66 4.54
N PRO A 14 2.33 -9.68 4.78
CA PRO A 14 2.90 -9.90 6.10
C PRO A 14 3.77 -8.72 6.53
N GLY A 15 3.46 -8.14 7.69
CA GLY A 15 4.09 -6.92 8.19
C GLY A 15 3.27 -5.64 7.99
N GLY A 16 2.09 -5.74 7.37
CA GLY A 16 1.15 -4.62 7.23
C GLY A 16 1.58 -3.66 6.13
N TRP A 17 0.87 -3.66 5.01
CA TRP A 17 1.02 -2.62 4.01
C TRP A 17 0.00 -1.51 4.28
N PRO A 18 0.40 -0.23 4.26
CA PRO A 18 -0.53 0.86 4.53
C PRO A 18 -1.65 0.92 3.48
N GLU A 19 -2.89 1.16 3.93
CA GLU A 19 -4.06 1.32 3.04
C GLU A 19 -3.89 2.51 2.09
N GLY A 20 -3.22 3.57 2.55
CA GLY A 20 -2.82 4.73 1.71
C GLY A 20 -1.70 4.44 0.71
N GLY A 21 -1.13 3.23 0.77
CA GLY A 21 0.01 2.82 -0.03
C GLY A 21 1.32 3.46 0.40
N ARG A 22 2.43 2.90 -0.09
CA ARG A 22 3.77 3.48 0.09
C ARG A 22 4.58 3.37 -1.19
N PRO A 23 5.56 4.27 -1.40
CA PRO A 23 6.51 4.09 -2.48
C PRO A 23 7.27 2.77 -2.28
N VAL A 24 7.42 2.03 -3.37
CA VAL A 24 8.28 0.85 -3.40
C VAL A 24 9.71 1.28 -3.68
N ASP A 25 10.65 0.65 -2.98
CA ASP A 25 12.05 0.73 -3.33
C ASP A 25 12.33 -0.13 -4.58
N PRO A 26 12.76 0.45 -5.71
CA PRO A 26 12.98 -0.28 -6.96
C PRO A 26 14.26 -1.13 -6.94
N LEU A 27 15.16 -0.91 -5.98
CA LEU A 27 16.37 -1.71 -5.79
C LEU A 27 16.11 -2.92 -4.88
N SER A 28 15.04 -2.88 -4.08
CA SER A 28 14.61 -3.97 -3.22
C SER A 28 13.96 -5.09 -4.02
N ARG A 29 14.61 -6.27 -3.99
CA ARG A 29 14.08 -7.49 -4.60
C ARG A 29 12.75 -7.92 -4.00
N GLN A 30 12.51 -7.63 -2.72
CA GLN A 30 11.25 -7.98 -2.06
C GLN A 30 10.08 -7.21 -2.70
N HIS A 31 10.20 -5.89 -2.81
CA HIS A 31 9.15 -5.07 -3.40
C HIS A 31 8.88 -5.45 -4.86
N ARG A 32 9.94 -5.71 -5.63
CA ARG A 32 9.79 -6.17 -7.02
C ARG A 32 9.01 -7.47 -7.11
N ARG A 33 9.34 -8.46 -6.28
CA ARG A 33 8.59 -9.72 -6.22
C ARG A 33 7.12 -9.50 -5.88
N MET A 34 6.82 -8.64 -4.91
CA MET A 34 5.43 -8.38 -4.52
C MET A 34 4.64 -7.72 -5.66
N ILE A 35 5.26 -6.86 -6.46
CA ILE A 35 4.62 -6.31 -7.67
C ILE A 35 4.42 -7.42 -8.71
N GLU A 36 5.45 -8.24 -8.97
CA GLU A 36 5.37 -9.33 -9.95
C GLU A 36 4.34 -10.41 -9.57
N THR A 37 4.18 -10.69 -8.28
CA THR A 37 3.18 -11.64 -7.75
C THR A 37 1.76 -11.07 -7.78
N GLY A 38 1.61 -9.75 -7.95
CA GLY A 38 0.32 -9.07 -7.88
C GLY A 38 -0.15 -8.79 -6.44
N ASP A 39 0.73 -8.96 -5.46
CA ASP A 39 0.53 -8.55 -4.06
C ASP A 39 0.47 -7.01 -3.94
N LEU A 40 1.22 -6.29 -4.79
CA LEU A 40 1.25 -4.84 -4.84
C LEU A 40 0.71 -4.30 -6.16
N VAL A 41 -0.26 -3.40 -6.05
CA VAL A 41 -0.88 -2.73 -7.18
C VAL A 41 -0.45 -1.27 -7.20
N GLU A 42 -0.01 -0.80 -8.36
CA GLU A 42 0.27 0.63 -8.57
C GLU A 42 -1.04 1.40 -8.44
N LYS A 43 -1.08 2.32 -7.48
CA LYS A 43 -2.18 3.25 -7.29
C LYS A 43 -1.67 4.62 -7.66
N GLU A 44 -2.21 5.17 -8.75
CA GLU A 44 -2.04 6.58 -9.04
C GLU A 44 -2.66 7.34 -7.86
N GLN A 45 -1.85 8.10 -7.10
CA GLN A 45 -2.39 8.93 -6.03
C GLN A 45 -3.43 9.86 -6.70
N PRO A 46 -4.72 9.78 -6.34
CA PRO A 46 -5.60 10.88 -6.67
C PRO A 46 -5.04 12.08 -5.90
N ALA A 47 -4.53 13.07 -6.63
CA ALA A 47 -4.42 14.39 -6.05
C ALA A 47 -5.82 14.71 -5.50
N GLU A 48 -5.89 15.05 -4.20
CA GLU A 48 -7.12 15.43 -3.48
C GLU A 48 -7.98 14.28 -2.95
N THR A 49 -7.64 13.77 -1.77
CA THR A 49 -8.26 14.18 -0.49
C THR A 49 -7.76 13.22 0.62
N PRO A 50 -7.41 13.73 1.82
CA PRO A 50 -7.05 12.87 2.94
C PRO A 50 -8.31 12.12 3.39
N ALA A 51 -8.54 10.93 2.84
CA ALA A 51 -9.49 10.00 3.42
C ALA A 51 -9.04 9.71 4.84
N GLU A 52 -9.97 9.98 5.75
CA GLU A 52 -9.81 10.23 7.16
C GLU A 52 -9.01 9.14 7.88
N PRO A 53 -8.26 9.49 8.95
CA PRO A 53 -7.61 8.50 9.79
C PRO A 53 -8.68 7.57 10.35
N VAL A 54 -8.65 6.30 9.94
CA VAL A 54 -9.45 5.24 10.56
C VAL A 54 -9.02 5.19 12.02
N LYS A 55 -9.88 5.77 12.86
CA LYS A 55 -9.75 5.86 14.30
C LYS A 55 -9.56 4.43 14.84
N PRO A 56 -8.58 4.15 15.72
CA PRO A 56 -8.56 2.89 16.42
C PRO A 56 -9.76 2.90 17.37
N SER A 57 -10.80 2.13 17.03
CA SER A 57 -11.90 1.91 17.97
C SER A 57 -11.41 0.93 19.03
N ARG A 58 -10.70 1.47 20.03
CA ARG A 58 -10.52 0.83 21.33
C ARG A 58 -11.85 0.93 22.07
N LYS A 59 -12.46 -0.21 22.39
CA LYS A 59 -13.56 -0.32 23.38
C LYS A 59 -13.32 -1.63 24.15
N ASP A 60 -12.68 -1.47 25.30
CA ASP A 60 -13.24 -1.71 26.65
C ASP A 60 -13.16 -3.20 27.02
#